data_AF-A0A969WNU9-F1
#
_entry.id   AF-A0A969WNU9-F1
#
_cell.length_a   1.000
_cell.length_b   1.000
_cell.length_c   1.000
_cell.angle_alpha   90.00
_cell.angle_beta   90.00
_cell.angle_gamma   90.00
#
_symmetry.space_group_name_H-M   'P 1'
#
loop_
_entity.id
_entity.type
_entity.pdbx_description
1 polymer ?
#
loop_
_entity_poly.entity_id
_entity_poly.type
_entity_poly.pdbx_seq_one_letter_code
_entity_poly.pdbx_strand_id
1 'polypeptide(L)'
;MRNNLFLIMLISILSILNSCKSDNISGGAKGIIKYGEGDCQLDVSFRYYNNYNGYAYCIDKNIADTAFYQLGNRIYEFSDSCFCANGKYVFALEPGHYYIFLRELPILNAENIITIHYNSSSEKNLFFYKCI
;
A
#
# COMPACT_ATOMS: atom_id res chain seq x y z
N MET A 1 43.18 1.72 -40.19
CA MET A 1 42.37 2.30 -39.08
C MET A 1 40.85 2.12 -39.25
N ARG A 2 40.37 1.09 -39.96
CA ARG A 2 38.91 0.89 -40.21
C ARG A 2 38.29 -0.28 -39.42
N ASN A 3 39.11 -1.14 -38.80
CA ASN A 3 38.64 -2.29 -38.01
C ASN A 3 38.44 -1.99 -36.51
N ASN A 4 39.01 -0.90 -35.98
CA ASN A 4 38.87 -0.56 -34.55
C ASN A 4 37.53 0.08 -34.21
N LEU A 5 36.79 0.59 -35.20
CA LEU A 5 35.48 1.22 -34.98
C LEU A 5 34.38 0.18 -34.66
N PHE A 6 34.46 -1.00 -35.29
CA PHE A 6 33.52 -2.10 -35.06
C PHE A 6 33.67 -2.72 -33.66
N LEU A 7 34.91 -2.78 -33.14
CA LEU A 7 35.17 -3.35 -31.81
C LEU A 7 34.62 -2.46 -30.70
N ILE A 8 34.72 -1.13 -30.85
CA ILE A 8 34.20 -0.16 -29.89
C ILE A 8 32.66 -0.18 -29.87
N MET A 9 32.03 -0.35 -31.04
CA MET A 9 30.57 -0.48 -31.14
C MET A 9 30.03 -1.78 -30.51
N LEU A 10 30.83 -2.86 -30.52
CA LEU A 10 30.45 -4.13 -29.89
C LEU A 10 30.55 -4.06 -28.36
N ILE A 11 31.53 -3.33 -27.82
CA ILE A 11 31.76 -3.19 -26.37
C ILE A 11 30.68 -2.29 -25.72
N SER A 12 30.16 -1.29 -26.44
CA SER A 12 29.07 -0.45 -25.95
C SER A 12 27.71 -1.15 -25.94
N ILE A 13 27.51 -2.20 -26.75
CA ILE A 13 26.28 -3.01 -26.74
C ILE A 13 26.28 -3.99 -25.55
N LEU A 14 27.44 -4.54 -25.17
CA LEU A 14 27.54 -5.47 -24.03
C LEU A 14 27.30 -4.80 -22.66
N SER A 15 27.53 -3.49 -22.54
CA SER A 15 27.36 -2.75 -21.29
C SER A 15 25.89 -2.48 -20.95
N ILE A 16 24.97 -2.63 -21.91
CA ILE A 16 23.53 -2.42 -21.72
C ILE A 16 22.87 -3.65 -21.06
N LEU A 17 23.49 -4.83 -21.15
CA LEU A 17 22.89 -6.09 -20.66
C LEU A 17 23.08 -6.32 -19.14
N ASN A 18 23.91 -5.53 -18.46
CA ASN A 18 24.21 -5.70 -17.03
C ASN A 18 23.45 -4.74 -16.08
N SER A 19 22.48 -3.96 -16.59
CA SER A 19 21.71 -3.02 -15.75
C SER A 19 20.32 -3.53 -15.32
N CYS A 20 20.09 -4.84 -15.38
CA CYS A 20 18.91 -5.46 -14.76
C CYS A 20 19.34 -6.14 -13.46
N LYS A 21 19.64 -5.34 -12.44
CA LYS A 21 19.58 -5.84 -11.07
C LYS A 21 18.09 -6.06 -10.79
N SER A 22 17.64 -7.32 -10.86
CA SER A 22 16.29 -7.64 -10.41
C SER A 22 16.29 -7.46 -8.89
N ASP A 23 16.03 -6.25 -8.43
CA ASP A 23 15.55 -6.02 -7.07
C ASP A 23 14.13 -6.60 -7.03
N ASN A 24 14.08 -7.92 -7.01
CA ASN A 24 12.88 -8.74 -7.16
C ASN A 24 12.17 -8.74 -5.81
N ILE A 25 11.73 -7.56 -5.35
CA ILE A 25 10.94 -7.46 -4.13
C ILE A 25 9.49 -7.72 -4.52
N SER A 26 9.10 -9.00 -4.58
CA SER A 26 7.70 -9.41 -4.74
C SER A 26 6.99 -9.45 -3.39
N GLY A 27 7.09 -8.36 -2.62
CA GLY A 27 6.36 -8.16 -1.38
C GLY A 27 5.03 -7.45 -1.64
N GLY A 28 4.05 -7.62 -0.74
CA GLY A 28 2.79 -6.87 -0.91
C GLY A 28 1.73 -7.16 0.13
N ALA A 29 0.68 -6.35 0.09
CA ALA A 29 -0.50 -6.50 0.93
C ALA A 29 -1.72 -6.79 0.06
N LYS A 30 -2.58 -7.73 0.47
CA LYS A 30 -3.88 -7.97 -0.17
C LYS A 30 -4.94 -8.28 0.86
N GLY A 31 -6.20 -8.19 0.47
CA GLY A 31 -7.32 -8.60 1.30
C GLY A 31 -8.63 -7.94 0.92
N ILE A 32 -9.59 -7.95 1.86
CA ILE A 32 -10.91 -7.36 1.71
C ILE A 32 -11.10 -6.21 2.70
N ILE A 33 -11.45 -5.03 2.18
CA ILE A 33 -11.94 -3.90 2.96
C ILE A 33 -13.46 -3.95 3.02
N LYS A 34 -13.96 -3.89 4.25
CA LYS A 34 -15.36 -3.77 4.61
C LYS A 34 -15.61 -2.38 5.17
N TYR A 35 -16.68 -1.73 4.74
CA TYR A 35 -17.07 -0.40 5.20
C TYR A 35 -18.52 -0.41 5.68
N GLY A 36 -18.76 0.25 6.81
CA GLY A 36 -20.09 0.51 7.35
C GLY A 36 -20.19 1.94 7.88
N GLU A 37 -21.41 2.41 8.08
CA GLU A 37 -21.69 3.69 8.72
C GLU A 37 -22.99 3.62 9.52
N GLY A 38 -23.05 4.36 10.63
CA GLY A 38 -24.22 4.38 11.52
C GLY A 38 -23.92 4.94 12.91
N ASP A 39 -24.89 4.83 13.81
CA ASP A 39 -24.75 5.30 15.20
C ASP A 39 -23.76 4.43 15.99
N CYS A 40 -22.73 5.08 16.54
CA CYS A 40 -21.68 4.42 17.32
C CYS A 40 -21.99 4.30 18.81
N GLN A 41 -23.11 4.86 19.30
CA GLN A 41 -23.62 4.63 20.65
C GLN A 41 -24.28 3.26 20.78
N LEU A 42 -24.70 2.65 19.66
CA LEU A 42 -25.23 1.30 19.62
C LEU A 42 -24.12 0.26 19.80
N ASP A 43 -24.51 -0.91 20.30
CA ASP A 43 -23.61 -2.05 20.46
C ASP A 43 -22.95 -2.44 19.13
N VAL A 44 -21.67 -2.86 19.19
CA VAL A 44 -20.87 -3.20 18.01
C VAL A 44 -21.50 -4.34 17.20
N SER A 45 -22.29 -5.21 17.82
CA SER A 45 -23.03 -6.29 17.15
C SER A 45 -24.08 -5.80 16.15
N PHE A 46 -24.56 -4.55 16.26
CA PHE A 46 -25.50 -3.96 15.30
C PHE A 46 -24.81 -3.35 14.07
N ARG A 47 -23.47 -3.30 14.04
CA ARG A 47 -22.75 -2.70 12.92
C ARG A 47 -22.87 -3.56 11.68
N TYR A 48 -23.40 -2.96 10.62
CA TYR A 48 -23.49 -3.59 9.30
C TYR A 48 -22.35 -3.12 8.40
N TYR A 49 -21.76 -4.06 7.65
CA TYR A 49 -20.65 -3.77 6.74
C TYR A 49 -20.91 -4.30 5.34
N ASN A 50 -20.58 -3.47 4.36
CA ASN A 50 -20.57 -3.82 2.94
C ASN A 50 -19.14 -3.94 2.41
N ASN A 51 -18.97 -4.60 1.27
CA ASN A 51 -17.71 -4.55 0.55
C ASN A 51 -17.46 -3.12 0.06
N TYR A 52 -16.27 -2.58 0.37
CA TYR A 52 -15.91 -1.23 0.00
C TYR A 52 -15.64 -1.09 -1.50
N ASN A 53 -16.03 0.04 -2.10
CA ASN A 53 -15.69 0.39 -3.47
C ASN A 53 -15.15 1.82 -3.48
N GLY A 54 -13.87 1.98 -3.76
CA GLY A 54 -13.19 3.27 -3.61
C GLY A 54 -11.67 3.11 -3.50
N TYR A 55 -10.96 4.18 -3.17
CA TYR A 55 -9.51 4.14 -2.99
C TYR A 55 -9.15 3.82 -1.55
N ALA A 56 -8.28 2.82 -1.37
CA ALA A 56 -7.57 2.61 -0.12
C ALA A 56 -6.18 3.23 -0.22
N TYR A 57 -5.66 3.67 0.91
CA TYR A 57 -4.36 4.33 1.02
C TYR A 57 -3.45 3.54 1.95
N CYS A 58 -2.16 3.52 1.62
CA CYS A 58 -1.14 2.80 2.35
C CYS A 58 0.04 3.73 2.64
N ILE A 59 0.51 3.74 3.89
CA ILE A 59 1.65 4.55 4.32
C ILE A 59 2.53 3.78 5.29
N ASP A 60 3.84 3.96 5.18
CA ASP A 60 4.80 3.41 6.15
C ASP A 60 4.46 3.91 7.56
N LYS A 61 4.47 2.98 8.52
CA LYS A 61 4.11 3.25 9.91
C LYS A 61 4.99 4.31 10.55
N ASN A 62 6.30 4.30 10.29
CA ASN A 62 7.22 5.26 10.91
C ASN A 62 7.00 6.67 10.36
N ILE A 63 6.76 6.77 9.04
CA ILE A 63 6.38 8.04 8.40
C ILE A 63 5.06 8.53 9.00
N ALA A 64 4.05 7.68 9.08
CA ALA A 64 2.74 8.04 9.61
C ALA A 64 2.79 8.49 11.07
N ASP A 65 3.43 7.71 11.96
CA ASP A 65 3.52 8.02 13.39
C ASP A 65 4.25 9.37 13.64
N THR A 66 5.16 9.76 12.74
CA THR A 66 5.88 11.04 12.82
C THR A 66 5.08 12.19 12.21
N ALA A 67 4.48 11.97 11.04
CA ALA A 67 3.87 13.02 10.23
C ALA A 67 2.39 13.26 10.54
N PHE A 68 1.69 12.31 11.17
CA PHE A 68 0.24 12.40 11.40
C PHE A 68 -0.14 13.65 12.20
N TYR A 69 0.65 14.02 13.21
CA TYR A 69 0.40 15.23 14.01
C TYR A 69 0.42 16.52 13.17
N GLN A 70 1.15 16.55 12.06
CA GLN A 70 1.28 17.71 11.19
C GLN A 70 0.29 17.69 10.03
N LEU A 71 0.01 16.50 9.49
CA LEU A 71 -0.79 16.33 8.27
C LEU A 71 -2.27 16.05 8.54
N GLY A 72 -2.60 15.40 9.66
CA GLY A 72 -3.95 14.96 9.99
C GLY A 72 -4.64 14.27 8.81
N ASN A 73 -5.79 14.80 8.39
CA ASN A 73 -6.57 14.26 7.27
C ASN A 73 -5.89 14.37 5.90
N ARG A 74 -4.77 15.10 5.76
CA ARG A 74 -4.03 15.22 4.50
C ARG A 74 -2.97 14.13 4.31
N ILE A 75 -2.86 13.19 5.25
CA ILE A 75 -1.87 12.11 5.17
C ILE A 75 -2.01 11.25 3.90
N TYR A 76 -3.21 11.17 3.31
CA TYR A 76 -3.45 10.48 2.04
C TYR A 76 -2.63 11.08 0.87
N GLU A 77 -2.22 12.35 0.95
CA GLU A 77 -1.42 13.02 -0.10
C GLU A 77 0.02 12.47 -0.17
N PHE A 78 0.46 11.79 0.89
CA PHE A 78 1.79 11.21 1.04
C PHE A 78 1.74 9.67 1.11
N SER A 79 0.62 9.09 0.68
CA SER A 79 0.35 7.66 0.76
C SER A 79 0.26 7.09 -0.65
N ASP A 80 0.67 5.83 -0.80
CA ASP A 80 0.32 5.05 -1.98
C ASP A 80 -1.17 4.75 -1.97
N SER A 81 -1.76 4.56 -3.15
CA SER A 81 -3.19 4.26 -3.27
C SER A 81 -3.46 3.12 -4.23
N CYS A 82 -4.51 2.35 -3.95
CA CYS A 82 -5.05 1.38 -4.89
C CYS A 82 -6.58 1.49 -4.93
N PHE A 83 -7.14 1.22 -6.11
CA PHE A 83 -8.58 1.14 -6.25
C PHE A 83 -9.09 -0.22 -5.78
N CYS A 84 -10.04 -0.20 -4.85
CA CYS A 84 -10.68 -1.38 -4.30
C CYS A 84 -11.99 -1.65 -5.07
N ALA A 85 -12.07 -2.82 -5.69
CA ALA A 85 -13.29 -3.28 -6.35
C ALA A 85 -13.88 -4.45 -5.56
N ASN A 86 -15.13 -4.32 -5.12
CA ASN A 86 -15.80 -5.31 -4.27
C ASN A 86 -14.99 -5.65 -3.01
N GLY A 87 -14.43 -4.63 -2.37
CA GLY A 87 -13.60 -4.68 -1.18
C GLY A 87 -12.16 -5.15 -1.43
N LYS A 88 -11.85 -5.75 -2.58
CA LYS A 88 -10.53 -6.31 -2.85
C LYS A 88 -9.49 -5.21 -3.04
N TYR A 89 -8.44 -5.24 -2.23
CA TYR A 89 -7.28 -4.36 -2.38
C TYR A 89 -6.01 -5.17 -2.64
N VAL A 90 -5.06 -4.56 -3.36
CA VAL A 90 -3.72 -5.12 -3.59
C VAL A 90 -2.71 -3.96 -3.65
N PHE A 91 -1.69 -4.02 -2.80
CA PHE A 91 -0.53 -3.13 -2.82
C PHE A 91 0.74 -3.95 -3.05
N ALA A 92 1.63 -3.44 -3.91
CA ALA A 92 3.02 -3.91 -3.99
C ALA A 92 3.85 -3.07 -3.02
N LEU A 93 4.48 -3.72 -2.03
CA LEU A 93 5.13 -3.04 -0.92
C LEU A 93 6.48 -3.70 -0.60
N GLU A 94 7.43 -2.89 -0.17
CA GLU A 94 8.68 -3.37 0.41
C GLU A 94 8.45 -3.97 1.82
N PRO A 95 9.42 -4.72 2.36
CA PRO A 95 9.34 -5.22 3.73
C PRO A 95 9.25 -4.07 4.73
N GLY A 96 8.27 -4.12 5.63
CA GLY A 96 8.00 -3.03 6.55
C GLY A 96 6.67 -3.18 7.27
N HIS A 97 6.26 -2.13 7.97
CA HIS A 97 4.97 -2.02 8.64
C HIS A 97 4.21 -0.86 8.05
N TYR A 98 2.97 -1.09 7.64
CA TYR A 98 2.18 -0.08 6.93
C TYR A 98 0.80 0.04 7.57
N TYR A 99 0.27 1.26 7.63
CA TYR A 99 -1.15 1.47 7.86
C TYR A 99 -1.89 1.44 6.54
N ILE A 100 -3.03 0.74 6.50
CA ILE A 100 -4.00 0.83 5.41
C ILE A 100 -5.25 1.55 5.92
N PHE A 101 -5.71 2.56 5.20
CA PHE A 101 -6.83 3.40 5.63
C PHE A 101 -7.65 3.94 4.45
N LEU A 102 -8.79 4.55 4.76
CA LEU A 102 -9.66 5.21 3.78
C LEU A 102 -9.52 6.73 3.91
N ARG A 103 -9.69 7.48 2.81
CA ARG A 103 -9.54 8.94 2.83
C ARG A 103 -10.50 9.60 3.83
N GLU A 104 -11.74 9.12 3.85
CA GLU A 104 -12.81 9.57 4.72
C GLU A 104 -12.64 9.12 6.18
N LEU A 105 -11.78 8.14 6.44
CA LEU A 105 -11.50 7.57 7.76
C LEU A 105 -10.00 7.26 7.90
N PRO A 106 -9.14 8.28 8.09
CA PRO A 106 -7.70 8.11 8.27
C PRO A 106 -7.38 7.60 9.69
N ILE A 107 -7.94 6.44 10.04
CA ILE A 107 -7.77 5.79 11.34
C ILE A 107 -6.46 5.00 11.29
N LEU A 108 -5.45 5.47 12.02
CA LEU A 108 -4.13 4.85 12.09
C LEU A 108 -3.95 4.16 13.45
N ASN A 109 -4.48 2.95 13.55
CA ASN A 109 -4.42 2.13 14.77
C ASN A 109 -3.81 0.75 14.47
N ALA A 110 -3.57 -0.04 15.51
CA ALA A 110 -2.95 -1.35 15.37
C ALA A 110 -3.79 -2.34 14.51
N GLU A 111 -5.11 -2.19 14.49
CA GLU A 111 -6.01 -3.01 13.68
C GLU A 111 -5.82 -2.78 12.18
N ASN A 112 -5.31 -1.60 11.81
CA ASN A 112 -5.07 -1.21 10.43
C ASN A 112 -3.61 -1.42 9.97
N ILE A 113 -2.75 -1.97 10.84
CA ILE A 113 -1.36 -2.28 10.50
C ILE A 113 -1.26 -3.60 9.73
N ILE A 114 -0.49 -3.60 8.64
CA ILE A 114 -0.03 -4.81 7.96
C ILE A 114 1.50 -4.87 7.98
N THR A 115 2.04 -6.05 8.27
CA THR A 115 3.48 -6.31 8.25
C THR A 115 3.83 -7.06 6.98
N ILE A 116 4.78 -6.56 6.21
CA ILE A 116 5.31 -7.20 5.01
C ILE A 116 6.68 -7.77 5.32
N HIS A 117 6.85 -9.07 5.09
CA HIS A 117 8.15 -9.72 5.18
C HIS A 117 8.79 -9.85 3.80
N TYR A 118 10.11 -10.02 3.78
CA TYR A 118 10.89 -10.18 2.55
C TYR A 118 10.32 -11.28 1.64
N ASN A 119 10.12 -10.95 0.36
CA ASN A 119 9.56 -11.82 -0.68
C ASN A 119 8.24 -12.51 -0.30
N SER A 120 7.38 -11.83 0.45
CA SER A 120 6.10 -12.39 0.90
C SER A 120 4.95 -11.41 0.72
N SER A 121 3.77 -11.95 0.43
CA SER A 121 2.52 -11.19 0.46
C SER A 121 1.77 -11.49 1.76
N SER A 122 1.32 -10.44 2.43
CA SER A 122 0.49 -10.53 3.62
C SER A 122 -0.98 -10.35 3.26
N GLU A 123 -1.85 -11.16 3.85
CA GLU A 123 -3.29 -11.09 3.64
C GLU A 123 -3.99 -10.62 4.92
N LYS A 124 -4.77 -9.55 4.82
CA LYS A 124 -5.53 -9.01 5.96
C LYS A 124 -6.86 -8.42 5.52
N ASN A 125 -7.92 -8.75 6.23
CA ASN A 125 -9.21 -8.08 6.04
C ASN A 125 -9.32 -6.91 7.01
N LEU A 126 -9.85 -5.80 6.53
CA LEU A 126 -9.93 -4.53 7.26
C LEU A 126 -11.39 -4.08 7.34
N PHE A 127 -11.76 -3.49 8.47
CA PHE A 127 -13.12 -3.08 8.75
C PHE A 127 -13.10 -1.63 9.20
N PHE A 128 -13.79 -0.77 8.45
CA PHE A 128 -13.92 0.64 8.76
C PHE A 128 -15.39 0.95 9.05
N TYR A 129 -15.63 1.66 10.15
CA TYR A 129 -16.98 2.08 10.52
C TYR A 129 -17.00 3.57 10.81
N LYS A 130 -17.82 4.31 10.04
CA LYS A 130 -18.00 5.75 10.24
C LYS A 130 -19.17 6.02 11.17
N CYS A 131 -18.92 6.75 12.25
CA CYS A 131 -19.99 7.29 13.09
C CYS A 131 -20.68 8.46 12.37
N ILE A 132 -22.01 8.47 12.36
CA ILE A 132 -22.84 9.58 11.84
C ILE A 132 -23.64 10.24 12.95
#